data_AF-A0A8T3C852-F1
#
_entry.id   AF-A0A8T3C852-F1
#
_cell.length_a   1.000
_cell.length_b   1.000
_cell.length_c   1.000
_cell.angle_alpha   90.00
_cell.angle_beta   90.00
_cell.angle_gamma   90.00
#
_symmetry.space_group_name_H-M   'P 1'
#
loop_
_entity.id
_entity.type
_entity.pdbx_description
1 polymer ?
#
loop_
_entity_poly.entity_id
_entity_poly.type
_entity_poly.pdbx_seq_one_letter_code
_entity_poly.pdbx_strand_id
1 'polypeptide(L)'
;MAVLFLHHVVGDLTIGKPDMREFWEGETVEAAMGEIGEGSERAAIVWRRRGEEVVRERAARFVGILNSLDVVAFLARKGGREKAMGTPVREIVRHNPSLLKEVDPVARSRKGS
;
A
#
# COMPACT_ATOMS: atom_id res chain seq x y z
N MET A 1 22.30 -15.55 17.66
CA MET A 1 22.23 -14.12 17.30
C MET A 1 23.39 -13.83 16.37
N ALA A 2 23.10 -13.49 15.11
CA ALA A 2 24.09 -13.08 14.13
C ALA A 2 23.42 -12.03 13.24
N VAL A 3 24.00 -10.83 13.19
CA VAL A 3 23.57 -9.77 12.28
C VAL A 3 24.67 -9.64 11.24
N LEU A 4 24.40 -10.14 10.04
CA LEU A 4 25.24 -9.94 8.87
C LEU A 4 24.70 -8.69 8.15
N PHE A 5 25.34 -7.54 8.36
CA PHE A 5 25.09 -6.39 7.50
C PHE A 5 25.94 -6.56 6.23
N LEU A 6 25.33 -7.07 5.17
CA LEU A 6 25.86 -6.93 3.81
C LEU A 6 25.71 -5.46 3.42
N HIS A 7 26.77 -4.69 3.60
CA HIS A 7 26.92 -3.41 2.91
C HIS A 7 26.94 -3.69 1.41
N HIS A 8 25.84 -3.38 0.72
CA HIS A 8 25.84 -3.19 -0.72
C HIS A 8 24.89 -2.04 -1.05
N VAL A 9 25.47 -0.93 -1.50
CA VAL A 9 24.89 0.21 -2.23
C VAL A 9 23.36 0.32 -2.17
N VAL A 10 22.84 1.29 -1.41
CA VAL A 10 21.45 1.75 -1.57
C VAL A 10 21.38 2.49 -2.92
N GLY A 11 21.35 1.73 -4.01
CA GLY A 11 20.89 2.24 -5.29
C GLY A 11 19.45 2.72 -5.14
N ASP A 12 19.00 3.58 -6.06
CA ASP A 12 17.60 3.96 -6.09
C ASP A 12 16.74 2.69 -6.24
N LEU A 13 16.16 2.24 -5.12
CA LEU A 13 15.36 1.01 -5.03
C LEU A 13 14.03 1.15 -5.79
N THR A 14 13.80 2.28 -6.47
CA THR A 14 12.68 2.47 -7.40
C THR A 14 13.06 2.15 -8.84
N ILE A 15 14.35 1.98 -9.16
CA ILE A 15 14.80 1.57 -10.51
C ILE A 15 14.27 0.17 -10.79
N GLY A 16 13.41 0.07 -11.81
CA GLY A 16 12.80 -1.20 -12.24
C GLY A 16 11.63 -1.67 -11.38
N LYS A 17 11.18 -0.88 -10.39
CA LYS A 17 9.92 -1.20 -9.71
C LYS A 17 8.75 -0.94 -10.66
N PRO A 18 7.81 -1.89 -10.77
CA PRO A 18 6.61 -1.68 -11.58
C PRO A 18 5.81 -0.51 -11.01
N ASP A 19 5.07 0.19 -11.89
CA ASP A 19 4.12 1.20 -11.45
C ASP A 19 3.16 0.59 -10.42
N MET A 20 3.14 1.16 -9.21
CA MET A 20 2.20 0.70 -8.19
C MET A 20 0.79 1.06 -8.61
N ARG A 21 0.00 0.02 -8.90
CA ARG A 21 -1.40 0.14 -9.28
C ARG A 21 -2.20 0.77 -8.14
N GLU A 22 -3.07 1.73 -8.47
CA GLU A 22 -3.98 2.31 -7.49
C GLU A 22 -5.13 1.33 -7.22
N PHE A 23 -5.22 0.80 -5.99
CA PHE A 23 -6.35 -0.02 -5.57
C PHE A 23 -7.40 0.84 -4.87
N TRP A 24 -8.67 0.76 -5.27
CA TRP A 24 -9.71 1.63 -4.74
C TRP A 24 -10.29 1.10 -3.42
N GLU A 25 -10.48 1.97 -2.43
CA GLU A 25 -11.02 1.60 -1.11
C GLU A 25 -12.44 1.00 -1.14
N GLY A 26 -13.20 1.23 -2.22
CA GLY A 26 -14.53 0.66 -2.42
C GLY A 26 -14.53 -0.74 -3.04
N GLU A 27 -13.39 -1.22 -3.52
CA GLU A 27 -13.25 -2.60 -4.03
C GLU A 27 -13.43 -3.62 -2.91
N THR A 28 -13.74 -4.86 -3.31
CA THR A 28 -14.03 -5.94 -2.37
C THR A 28 -12.77 -6.59 -1.82
N VAL A 29 -12.90 -7.32 -0.70
CA VAL A 29 -11.84 -8.17 -0.15
C VAL A 29 -11.36 -9.19 -1.17
N GLU A 30 -12.29 -9.75 -1.94
CA GLU A 30 -11.97 -10.71 -2.99
C GLU A 30 -11.07 -10.10 -4.07
N ALA A 31 -11.40 -8.90 -4.56
CA ALA A 31 -10.57 -8.17 -5.51
C ALA A 31 -9.19 -7.85 -4.91
N ALA A 32 -9.14 -7.48 -3.63
CA ALA A 32 -7.89 -7.20 -2.94
C ALA A 32 -7.01 -8.44 -2.78
N MET A 33 -7.61 -9.61 -2.53
CA MET A 33 -6.89 -10.88 -2.48
C MET A 33 -6.28 -11.24 -3.85
N GLY A 34 -6.99 -10.98 -4.94
CA GLY A 34 -6.47 -11.13 -6.30
C GLY A 34 -5.26 -10.23 -6.53
N GLU A 35 -5.40 -8.92 -6.26
CA GLU A 35 -4.32 -7.94 -6.43
C GLU A 35 -3.08 -8.30 -5.58
N ILE A 36 -3.28 -8.68 -4.32
CA ILE A 36 -2.19 -9.10 -3.41
C ILE A 36 -1.54 -10.40 -3.86
N GLY A 37 -2.31 -11.33 -4.44
CA GLY A 37 -1.83 -12.63 -4.91
C GLY A 37 -1.02 -12.54 -6.20
N GLU A 38 -1.42 -11.67 -7.13
CA GLU A 38 -0.76 -11.45 -8.42
C GLU A 38 0.42 -10.48 -8.32
N GLY A 39 0.37 -9.53 -7.36
CA GLY A 39 1.41 -8.53 -7.16
C GLY A 39 2.73 -9.07 -6.59
N SER A 40 3.86 -8.52 -7.04
CA SER A 40 5.19 -8.84 -6.50
C SER A 40 5.38 -8.39 -5.05
N GLU A 41 4.73 -7.29 -4.67
CA GLU A 41 4.87 -6.64 -3.34
C GLU A 41 4.00 -7.29 -2.25
N ARG A 42 3.08 -8.19 -2.63
CA ARG A 42 2.15 -8.87 -1.70
C ARG A 42 1.36 -7.91 -0.80
N ALA A 43 1.12 -6.70 -1.29
CA ALA A 43 0.37 -5.65 -0.63
C ALA A 43 -0.31 -4.76 -1.69
N ALA A 44 -1.49 -4.25 -1.37
CA ALA A 44 -2.22 -3.27 -2.16
C ALA A 44 -2.09 -1.88 -1.54
N ILE A 45 -1.78 -0.90 -2.37
CA ILE A 45 -1.77 0.52 -1.99
C ILE A 45 -3.20 1.03 -2.18
N VAL A 46 -3.87 1.43 -1.10
CA VAL A 46 -5.29 1.78 -1.13
C VAL A 46 -5.50 3.28 -1.25
N TRP A 47 -6.39 3.67 -2.17
CA TRP A 47 -6.70 5.05 -2.51
C TRP A 47 -8.20 5.32 -2.46
N ARG A 48 -8.57 6.55 -2.12
CA ARG A 48 -9.93 7.07 -2.35
C ARG A 48 -10.19 7.24 -3.84
N ARG A 49 -11.46 7.11 -4.24
CA ARG A 49 -11.89 7.35 -5.63
C ARG A 49 -11.48 8.76 -6.04
N ARG A 50 -11.15 8.95 -7.32
CA ARG A 50 -11.09 10.30 -7.89
C ARG A 50 -12.51 10.88 -7.89
N GLY A 51 -12.74 11.96 -7.14
CA GLY A 51 -13.96 12.77 -7.17
C GLY A 51 -13.73 14.10 -7.90
N GLU A 52 -14.80 14.83 -8.20
CA GLU A 52 -14.78 16.14 -8.88
C GLU A 52 -14.06 17.24 -8.09
N GLU A 53 -13.90 17.08 -6.78
CA GLU A 53 -13.00 17.93 -6.01
C GLU A 53 -11.56 17.68 -6.46
N VAL A 54 -10.97 18.74 -6.99
CA VAL A 54 -9.57 18.84 -7.38
C VAL A 54 -8.69 18.65 -6.15
N VAL A 55 -8.58 17.41 -5.67
CA VAL A 55 -7.52 17.01 -4.77
C VAL A 55 -6.24 17.07 -5.59
N ARG A 56 -5.64 18.26 -5.65
CA ARG A 56 -4.44 18.58 -6.45
C ARG A 56 -3.28 17.66 -6.11
N GLU A 57 -3.24 17.15 -4.88
CA GLU A 57 -2.15 16.32 -4.38
C GLU A 57 -2.58 14.86 -4.32
N ARG A 58 -1.94 14.00 -5.14
CA ARG A 58 -2.16 12.55 -5.16
C ARG A 58 -2.12 11.96 -3.74
N ALA A 59 -1.21 12.46 -2.90
CA ALA A 59 -1.03 12.02 -1.52
C ALA A 59 -2.29 12.18 -0.64
N ALA A 60 -3.13 13.18 -0.88
CA ALA A 60 -4.36 13.38 -0.09
C ALA A 60 -5.45 12.34 -0.38
N ARG A 61 -5.32 11.55 -1.46
CA ARG A 61 -6.19 10.39 -1.74
C ARG A 61 -5.68 9.10 -1.11
N PHE A 62 -4.44 9.07 -0.62
CA PHE A 62 -3.88 7.85 -0.05
C PHE A 62 -4.57 7.51 1.27
N VAL A 63 -5.02 6.26 1.39
CA VAL A 63 -5.71 5.77 2.58
C VAL A 63 -4.74 4.98 3.45
N GLY A 64 -4.03 4.02 2.87
CA GLY A 64 -3.16 3.13 3.62
C GLY A 64 -2.66 1.97 2.76
N ILE A 65 -2.00 1.02 3.41
CA ILE A 65 -1.51 -0.21 2.79
C ILE A 65 -2.33 -1.36 3.35
N LEU A 66 -2.81 -2.24 2.47
CA LEU A 66 -3.48 -3.49 2.83
C LEU A 66 -2.60 -4.66 2.42
N ASN A 67 -2.27 -5.55 3.36
CA ASN A 67 -1.50 -6.77 3.07
C ASN A 67 -2.29 -8.04 3.39
N SER A 68 -1.69 -9.19 3.09
CA SER A 68 -2.32 -10.50 3.33
C SER A 68 -2.63 -10.77 4.81
N LEU A 69 -1.84 -10.24 5.75
CA LEU A 69 -2.09 -10.39 7.19
C LEU A 69 -3.32 -9.61 7.63
N ASP A 70 -3.52 -8.40 7.10
CA ASP A 70 -4.73 -7.60 7.38
C ASP A 70 -6.00 -8.34 6.92
N VAL A 71 -5.94 -8.96 5.73
CA VAL A 71 -7.03 -9.79 5.20
C VAL A 71 -7.28 -11.01 6.09
N VAL A 72 -6.25 -11.76 6.47
CA VAL A 72 -6.39 -12.93 7.35
C VAL A 72 -6.97 -12.53 8.71
N ALA A 73 -6.46 -11.45 9.30
CA ALA A 73 -6.95 -10.92 10.58
C ALA A 73 -8.43 -10.50 10.49
N PHE A 74 -8.83 -9.90 9.37
CA PHE A 74 -10.22 -9.56 9.13
C PHE A 74 -11.12 -10.79 8.99
N LEU A 75 -10.71 -11.78 8.21
CA LEU A 75 -11.47 -13.03 8.02
C LEU A 75 -11.65 -13.80 9.33
N ALA A 76 -10.61 -13.83 10.17
CA ALA A 76 -10.67 -14.45 11.48
C ALA A 76 -11.68 -13.76 12.41
N ARG A 77 -11.93 -12.45 12.24
CA ARG A 77 -12.88 -11.68 13.07
C ARG A 77 -14.31 -11.70 12.56
N LYS A 78 -14.53 -11.61 11.24
CA LYS A 78 -15.89 -11.39 10.68
C LYS A 78 -16.78 -12.64 10.73
N GLY A 79 -16.19 -13.83 10.68
CA GLY A 79 -16.91 -15.11 10.68
C GLY A 79 -17.72 -15.33 9.38
N GLY A 80 -17.48 -16.45 8.70
CA GLY A 80 -18.15 -16.79 7.44
C GLY A 80 -17.48 -16.14 6.21
N ARG A 81 -16.71 -16.96 5.47
CA ARG A 81 -15.86 -16.52 4.36
C ARG A 81 -16.64 -15.79 3.27
N GLU A 82 -17.78 -16.31 2.83
CA GLU A 82 -18.59 -15.72 1.75
C GLU A 82 -19.04 -14.29 2.07
N LYS A 83 -19.54 -14.04 3.28
CA LYS A 83 -19.99 -12.71 3.69
C LYS A 83 -18.84 -11.72 3.81
N ALA A 84 -17.65 -12.21 4.15
CA ALA A 84 -16.47 -11.39 4.27
C ALA A 84 -15.91 -10.96 2.90
N MET A 85 -16.00 -11.81 1.87
CA MET A 85 -15.47 -11.53 0.52
C MET A 85 -16.05 -10.25 -0.09
N GLY A 86 -17.36 -10.03 0.04
CA GLY A 86 -18.04 -8.84 -0.50
C GLY A 86 -17.81 -7.54 0.30
N THR A 87 -16.99 -7.56 1.35
CA THR A 87 -16.77 -6.38 2.17
C THR A 87 -15.89 -5.36 1.44
N PRO A 88 -16.24 -4.06 1.43
CA PRO A 88 -15.37 -3.02 0.92
C PRO A 88 -14.05 -2.92 1.71
N VAL A 89 -12.93 -2.71 1.02
CA VAL A 89 -11.60 -2.61 1.63
C VAL A 89 -11.48 -1.47 2.64
N ARG A 90 -12.24 -0.38 2.49
CA ARG A 90 -12.32 0.72 3.48
C ARG A 90 -12.68 0.27 4.90
N GLU A 91 -13.32 -0.89 5.06
CA GLU A 91 -13.65 -1.45 6.39
C GLU A 91 -12.47 -2.18 7.05
N ILE A 92 -11.40 -2.45 6.29
CA ILE A 92 -10.27 -3.30 6.70
C ILE A 92 -8.98 -2.50 6.73
N VAL A 93 -8.75 -1.69 5.71
CA VAL A 93 -7.54 -0.89 5.60
C VAL A 93 -7.50 0.13 6.74
N ARG A 94 -6.39 0.16 7.45
CA ARG A 94 -6.17 1.18 8.47
C ARG A 94 -5.79 2.49 7.78
N HIS A 95 -6.62 3.51 7.95
CA HIS A 95 -6.29 4.86 7.48
C HIS A 95 -5.00 5.35 8.15
N ASN A 96 -3.94 5.54 7.36
CA ASN A 96 -2.65 5.99 7.83
C ASN A 96 -1.90 6.78 6.75
N PRO A 97 -2.22 8.07 6.57
CA PRO A 97 -1.64 8.90 5.51
C PRO A 97 -0.13 9.11 5.67
N SER A 98 0.39 8.98 6.90
CA SER A 98 1.82 9.14 7.20
C SER A 98 2.73 8.06 6.59
N LEU A 99 2.17 6.95 6.10
CA LEU A 99 2.93 5.92 5.38
C LEU A 99 3.40 6.38 4.00
N LEU A 100 2.73 7.39 3.42
CA LEU A 100 3.14 7.97 2.16
C LEU A 100 4.00 9.20 2.42
N LYS A 101 5.25 9.16 1.94
CA LYS A 101 6.17 10.29 2.00
C LYS A 101 6.62 10.64 0.60
N GLU A 102 6.31 11.85 0.17
CA GLU A 102 6.90 12.43 -1.01
C GLU A 102 8.34 12.84 -0.67
N VAL A 103 9.30 12.36 -1.44
CA VAL A 103 10.71 12.68 -1.27
C VAL A 103 11.13 13.52 -2.46
N ASP A 104 11.49 14.78 -2.21
CA ASP A 104 12.05 15.67 -3.22
C ASP A 104 13.32 15.03 -3.82
N PRO A 105 13.41 14.87 -5.16
CA PRO A 105 14.62 14.38 -5.82
C PRO A 105 15.90 15.13 -5.39
N VAL A 106 15.80 16.43 -5.06
CA VAL A 106 16.91 17.34 -4.70
C VAL A 106 17.38 17.17 -3.26
N ALA A 107 16.61 16.53 -2.37
CA ALA A 107 17.04 16.22 -1.00
C ALA A 107 18.23 15.23 -0.94
N ARG A 108 18.70 14.73 -2.10
CA ARG A 108 19.84 13.81 -2.28
C ARG A 108 21.24 14.45 -2.26
N SER A 109 21.42 15.77 -2.38
CA SER A 109 22.76 16.36 -2.66
C SER A 109 23.43 17.18 -1.55
N ARG A 110 22.88 17.28 -0.33
CA ARG A 110 23.57 17.97 0.78
C ARG A 110 23.70 17.09 2.02
N LYS A 111 24.72 16.24 2.03
CA LYS A 111 25.51 15.87 3.21
C LYS A 111 26.80 15.16 2.78
N GLY A 112 27.80 15.98 2.49
CA GLY A 112 29.20 15.61 2.42
C GLY A 112 29.97 16.89 2.74
N SER A 113 30.45 17.00 3.97
CA SER A 113 31.34 18.07 4.44
C SER A 113 32.69 18.00 3.74
#